data_AF-A0A968PFB1-F1
#
_entry.id   AF-A0A968PFB1-F1
#
_cell.length_a   1.000
_cell.length_b   1.000
_cell.length_c   1.000
_cell.angle_alpha   90.00
_cell.angle_beta   90.00
_cell.angle_gamma   90.00
#
_symmetry.space_group_name_H-M   'P 1'
#
loop_
_entity.id
_entity.type
_entity.pdbx_description
1 polymer ?
#
loop_
_entity_poly.entity_id
_entity_poly.type
_entity_poly.pdbx_seq_one_letter_code
_entity_poly.pdbx_strand_id
1 'polypeptide(L)'
;MMAASQLLVRFDQGSTNAVDEVTERALIDRLCELWRWCDAVIVSDYCYGILTPRVIQAIGQRQEQAPRLLVLDSHNLPAYRAVGATVVKPNYAETVRLLGLPALDEARLEQLYLHGAATLELT
;
A
#
# COMPACT_ATOMS: atom_id res chain seq x y z
N MET A 1 27.07 -9.84 12.03
CA MET A 1 27.34 -9.28 13.38
C MET A 1 26.02 -9.35 14.13
N MET A 2 25.96 -10.06 15.27
CA MET A 2 24.76 -10.17 16.11
C MET A 2 25.02 -9.40 17.41
N ALA A 3 24.13 -8.49 17.78
CA ALA A 3 24.04 -7.93 19.12
C ALA A 3 22.57 -8.07 19.54
N ALA A 4 22.35 -8.90 20.56
CA ALA A 4 21.09 -9.11 21.29
C ALA A 4 19.78 -9.10 20.47
N SER A 5 19.32 -10.28 20.03
CA SER A 5 17.93 -10.56 19.58
C SER A 5 17.31 -9.65 18.49
N GLN A 6 18.08 -8.74 17.90
CA GLN A 6 17.63 -7.86 16.82
C GLN A 6 18.34 -8.23 15.54
N LEU A 7 17.56 -8.40 14.47
CA LEU A 7 18.08 -8.63 13.14
C LEU A 7 18.85 -7.37 12.70
N LEU A 8 20.18 -7.41 12.77
CA LEU A 8 21.02 -6.22 12.56
C LEU A 8 21.00 -5.71 11.12
N VAL A 9 20.88 -6.61 10.14
CA VAL A 9 20.71 -6.30 8.72
C VAL A 9 20.01 -7.47 8.02
N ARG A 10 19.01 -7.18 7.18
CA ARG A 10 18.44 -8.13 6.20
C ARG A 10 18.96 -7.76 4.82
N PHE A 11 19.51 -8.73 4.10
CA PHE A 11 19.86 -8.57 2.70
C PHE A 11 18.81 -9.32 1.87
N ASP A 12 17.91 -8.58 1.26
CA ASP A 12 16.97 -9.13 0.27
C ASP A 12 17.61 -8.99 -1.11
N GLN A 13 17.72 -10.10 -1.84
CA GLN A 13 18.18 -10.12 -3.23
C GLN A 13 16.99 -10.41 -4.13
N GLY A 14 16.75 -9.53 -5.10
CA GLY A 14 15.61 -9.64 -6.00
C GLY A 14 15.59 -8.53 -7.03
N SER A 15 14.53 -8.51 -7.83
CA SER A 15 14.25 -7.47 -8.81
C SER A 15 13.12 -6.57 -8.31
N THR A 16 13.15 -5.30 -8.70
CA THR A 16 12.02 -4.37 -8.56
C THR A 16 11.28 -4.16 -9.88
N ASN A 17 11.68 -4.87 -10.94
CA ASN A 17 11.03 -4.79 -12.24
C ASN A 17 9.61 -5.34 -12.15
N ALA A 18 8.72 -4.81 -13.00
CA ALA A 18 7.40 -5.36 -13.16
C ALA A 18 7.45 -6.86 -13.42
N VAL A 19 6.53 -7.60 -12.79
CA VAL A 19 6.29 -9.01 -13.12
C VAL A 19 5.95 -9.15 -14.61
N ASP A 20 6.29 -10.30 -15.19
CA ASP A 20 5.97 -10.57 -16.58
C ASP A 20 4.45 -10.67 -16.81
N GLU A 21 4.02 -10.52 -18.06
CA GLU A 21 2.61 -10.46 -18.42
C GLU A 21 1.81 -11.72 -18.05
N VAL A 22 2.44 -12.90 -18.11
CA VAL A 22 1.79 -14.18 -17.77
C VAL A 22 1.54 -14.24 -16.28
N THR A 23 2.54 -13.89 -15.47
CA THR A 23 2.43 -13.83 -14.00
C THR A 23 1.42 -12.75 -13.57
N GLU A 24 1.46 -11.56 -14.19
CA GLU A 24 0.53 -10.47 -13.92
C GLU A 24 -0.93 -10.88 -14.20
N ARG A 25 -1.17 -11.53 -15.34
CA ARG A 25 -2.50 -12.06 -15.70
C ARG A 25 -2.99 -13.08 -14.67
N ALA A 26 -2.17 -14.07 -14.34
CA ALA A 26 -2.52 -15.10 -13.39
C ALA A 26 -2.85 -14.52 -12.00
N LEU A 27 -2.11 -13.50 -11.57
CA LEU A 27 -2.37 -12.78 -10.32
C LEU A 27 -3.72 -12.07 -10.34
N ILE A 28 -4.02 -11.33 -11.43
CA ILE A 28 -5.30 -10.61 -11.59
C ILE A 28 -6.47 -11.59 -11.58
N ASP A 29 -6.38 -12.68 -12.34
CA ASP A 29 -7.44 -13.68 -12.44
C ASP A 29 -7.71 -14.31 -11.07
N ARG A 30 -6.65 -14.70 -10.36
CA ARG A 30 -6.77 -15.29 -9.03
C ARG A 30 -7.33 -14.32 -7.99
N LEU A 31 -6.91 -13.05 -8.04
CA LEU A 31 -7.46 -11.99 -7.20
C LEU A 31 -8.96 -11.83 -7.42
N CYS A 32 -9.39 -11.79 -8.69
CA CYS A 32 -10.79 -11.63 -9.07
C CYS A 32 -11.67 -12.80 -8.60
N GLU A 33 -11.16 -14.03 -8.69
CA GLU A 33 -11.86 -15.23 -8.20
C GLU A 33 -12.04 -15.22 -6.69
N LEU A 34 -10.99 -14.86 -5.95
CA LEU A 34 -10.97 -14.91 -4.49
C LEU A 34 -11.76 -13.78 -3.84
N TRP A 35 -11.87 -12.62 -4.51
CA TRP A 35 -12.48 -11.41 -3.95
C TRP A 35 -13.85 -11.61 -3.31
N ARG A 36 -14.71 -12.44 -3.92
CA ARG A 36 -16.06 -12.70 -3.43
C ARG A 36 -16.11 -13.48 -2.10
N TRP A 37 -15.00 -14.14 -1.75
CA TRP A 37 -14.88 -14.99 -0.57
C TRP A 37 -14.17 -14.31 0.60
N CYS A 38 -13.58 -13.14 0.38
CA CYS A 38 -12.85 -12.39 1.39
C CYS A 38 -13.75 -11.34 2.03
N ASP A 39 -13.69 -11.18 3.35
CA ASP A 39 -14.31 -10.05 4.06
C ASP A 39 -13.42 -8.80 4.04
N ALA A 40 -12.10 -9.01 3.95
CA ALA A 40 -11.08 -7.97 3.94
C ALA A 40 -9.97 -8.28 2.93
N VAL A 41 -9.35 -7.23 2.40
CA VAL A 41 -8.22 -7.28 1.48
C VAL A 41 -7.12 -6.38 2.04
N ILE A 42 -5.90 -6.92 2.16
CA ILE A 42 -4.73 -6.18 2.63
C ILE A 42 -3.72 -6.16 1.49
N VAL A 43 -3.34 -4.97 1.04
CA VAL A 43 -2.33 -4.77 0.00
C VAL A 43 -1.08 -4.23 0.66
N SER A 44 -0.01 -5.02 0.62
CA SER A 44 1.32 -4.60 1.05
C SER A 44 2.21 -4.42 -0.18
N ASP A 45 2.43 -3.16 -0.56
CA ASP A 45 3.17 -2.78 -1.76
C ASP A 45 4.44 -2.00 -1.42
N TYR A 46 5.52 -2.76 -1.29
CA TYR A 46 6.86 -2.21 -1.05
C TYR A 46 7.60 -1.88 -2.36
N CYS A 47 6.88 -1.69 -3.46
CA CYS A 47 7.42 -1.30 -4.77
C CYS A 47 8.38 -2.32 -5.41
N TYR A 48 8.16 -3.62 -5.19
CA TYR A 48 8.96 -4.71 -5.80
C TYR A 48 8.42 -5.19 -7.17
N GLY A 49 7.57 -4.41 -7.83
CA GLY A 49 7.11 -4.67 -9.19
C GLY A 49 5.95 -5.67 -9.36
N ILE A 50 5.42 -6.21 -8.26
CA ILE A 50 4.25 -7.13 -8.29
C ILE A 50 2.95 -6.34 -8.49
N LEU A 51 2.78 -5.22 -7.77
CA LEU A 51 1.60 -4.37 -7.85
C LEU A 51 1.77 -3.39 -9.01
N THR A 52 1.64 -3.93 -10.22
CA THR A 52 1.66 -3.12 -11.44
C THR A 52 0.39 -2.24 -11.55
N PRO A 53 0.38 -1.22 -12.42
CA PRO A 53 -0.82 -0.43 -12.65
C PRO A 53 -2.06 -1.26 -13.03
N ARG A 54 -1.89 -2.38 -13.74
CA ARG A 54 -2.99 -3.28 -14.11
C ARG A 54 -3.53 -4.05 -12.91
N VAL A 55 -2.66 -4.48 -11.99
CA VAL A 55 -3.09 -5.13 -10.75
C VAL A 55 -3.82 -4.14 -9.85
N ILE A 56 -3.29 -2.92 -9.69
CA ILE A 56 -3.93 -1.84 -8.91
C ILE A 56 -5.32 -1.51 -9.49
N GLN A 57 -5.42 -1.39 -10.82
CA GLN A 57 -6.70 -1.18 -11.49
C GLN A 57 -7.69 -2.32 -11.24
N ALA A 58 -7.26 -3.58 -11.28
CA ALA A 58 -8.11 -4.72 -10.99
C ALA A 58 -8.64 -4.70 -9.54
N ILE A 59 -7.81 -4.31 -8.56
CA ILE A 59 -8.24 -4.12 -7.17
C ILE A 59 -9.32 -3.03 -7.11
N GLY A 60 -9.11 -1.88 -7.74
CA GLY A 60 -10.08 -0.79 -7.76
C GLY A 60 -11.42 -1.19 -8.37
N GLN A 61 -11.40 -1.90 -9.51
CA GLN A 61 -12.61 -2.40 -10.15
C GLN A 61 -13.39 -3.37 -9.24
N ARG A 62 -12.69 -4.26 -8.53
CA ARG A 62 -13.35 -5.18 -7.60
C ARG A 62 -13.90 -4.47 -6.37
N GLN A 63 -13.17 -3.48 -5.85
CA GLN A 63 -13.61 -2.66 -4.72
C GLN A 63 -14.84 -1.83 -5.07
N GLU A 64 -14.93 -1.28 -6.28
CA GLU A 64 -16.12 -0.56 -6.76
C GLU A 64 -17.35 -1.49 -6.89
N GLN A 65 -17.16 -2.69 -7.44
CA GLN A 65 -18.25 -3.64 -7.70
C GLN A 65 -18.74 -4.38 -6.44
N ALA A 66 -17.83 -4.72 -5.54
CA ALA A 66 -18.09 -5.48 -4.33
C ALA A 66 -17.17 -5.01 -3.19
N PRO A 67 -17.49 -3.88 -2.54
CA PRO A 67 -16.62 -3.28 -1.53
C PRO A 67 -16.25 -4.22 -0.39
N ARG A 68 -14.97 -4.23 -0.04
CA ARG A 68 -14.38 -4.94 1.11
C ARG A 68 -13.73 -3.95 2.07
N LEU A 69 -13.41 -4.41 3.27
CA LEU A 69 -12.43 -3.72 4.11
C LEU A 69 -11.09 -3.77 3.38
N LEU A 70 -10.70 -2.66 2.74
CA LEU A 70 -9.47 -2.57 1.96
C LEU A 70 -8.41 -1.76 2.71
N VAL A 71 -7.33 -2.43 3.09
CA VAL A 71 -6.20 -1.83 3.81
C VAL A 71 -5.00 -1.74 2.88
N LEU A 72 -4.43 -0.54 2.75
CA LEU A 72 -3.20 -0.31 1.98
C LEU A 72 -2.01 0.01 2.89
N ASP A 73 -0.92 -0.70 2.65
CA ASP A 73 0.41 -0.41 3.19
C ASP A 73 1.38 -0.31 2.01
N SER A 74 1.67 0.91 1.56
CA SER A 74 2.48 1.13 0.37
C SER A 74 3.41 2.33 0.54
N HIS A 75 4.59 2.24 -0.08
CA HIS A 75 5.48 3.40 -0.24
C HIS A 75 5.00 4.39 -1.32
N ASN A 76 4.05 3.97 -2.16
CA ASN A 76 3.49 4.74 -3.27
C ASN A 76 1.95 4.81 -3.20
N LEU A 77 1.43 5.25 -2.05
CA LEU A 77 -0.01 5.44 -1.84
C LEU A 77 -0.73 6.28 -2.93
N PRO A 78 -0.15 7.34 -3.53
CA PRO A 78 -0.83 8.08 -4.61
C PRO A 78 -1.24 7.23 -5.81
N ALA A 79 -0.55 6.11 -6.08
CA ALA A 79 -0.94 5.19 -7.16
C ALA A 79 -2.29 4.50 -6.91
N TYR A 80 -2.77 4.50 -5.67
CA TYR A 80 -4.01 3.84 -5.26
C TYR A 80 -5.20 4.78 -5.16
N ARG A 81 -5.06 6.07 -5.50
CA ARG A 81 -6.09 7.11 -5.30
C ARG A 81 -7.49 6.75 -5.80
N ALA A 82 -7.57 5.97 -6.88
CA ALA A 82 -8.83 5.56 -7.50
C ALA A 82 -9.38 4.21 -6.98
N VAL A 83 -8.70 3.58 -6.02
CA VAL A 83 -8.99 2.21 -5.57
C VAL A 83 -10.08 2.19 -4.50
N GLY A 84 -10.32 3.30 -3.78
CA GLY A 84 -11.35 3.36 -2.74
C GLY A 84 -10.98 2.59 -1.48
N ALA A 85 -9.75 2.79 -1.00
CA ALA A 85 -9.25 2.19 0.24
C ALA A 85 -10.12 2.59 1.44
N THR A 86 -10.25 1.67 2.39
CA THR A 86 -10.92 1.94 3.67
C THR A 86 -9.93 2.46 4.71
N VAL A 87 -8.70 1.93 4.68
CA VAL A 87 -7.63 2.28 5.60
C VAL A 87 -6.33 2.35 4.84
N VAL A 88 -5.51 3.36 5.13
CA VAL A 88 -4.13 3.45 4.67
C VAL A 88 -3.19 3.55 5.87
N LYS A 89 -2.02 2.92 5.76
CA LYS A 89 -1.00 2.90 6.83
C LYS A 89 0.31 3.55 6.38
N PRO A 90 0.33 4.86 6.06
CA PRO A 90 1.59 5.54 5.88
C PRO A 90 2.35 5.63 7.20
N ASN A 91 3.68 5.67 7.13
CA ASN A 91 4.48 6.20 8.22
C ASN A 91 4.45 7.74 8.21
N TYR A 92 5.04 8.36 9.23
CA TYR A 92 5.09 9.81 9.34
C TYR A 92 5.72 10.50 8.12
N ALA A 93 6.86 10.00 7.63
CA ALA A 93 7.59 10.60 6.52
C ALA A 93 6.79 10.51 5.20
N GLU A 94 6.05 9.42 5.00
CA GLU A 94 5.11 9.27 3.90
C GLU A 94 3.93 10.22 4.03
N THR A 95 3.37 10.37 5.24
CA THR A 95 2.22 11.24 5.48
C THR A 95 2.56 12.70 5.24
N VAL A 96 3.67 13.21 5.79
CA VAL A 96 4.07 14.61 5.56
C VAL A 96 4.40 14.87 4.09
N ARG A 97 5.02 13.90 3.39
CA ARG A 97 5.28 13.99 1.95
C ARG A 97 3.98 14.03 1.15
N LEU A 98 3.03 13.15 1.47
CA LEU A 98 1.73 13.07 0.82
C LEU A 98 0.93 14.36 0.98
N LEU A 99 0.97 14.95 2.18
CA LEU A 99 0.22 16.16 2.54
C LEU A 99 0.97 17.46 2.22
N GLY A 100 2.23 17.39 1.75
CA GLY A 100 3.05 18.58 1.51
C GLY A 100 3.40 19.37 2.79
N LEU A 101 3.45 18.70 3.94
CA LEU A 101 3.74 19.31 5.23
C LEU A 101 5.25 19.31 5.54
N PRO A 102 5.75 20.26 6.35
CA PRO A 102 7.11 20.20 6.86
C PRO A 102 7.24 19.04 7.86
N ALA A 103 8.38 18.35 7.82
CA ALA A 103 8.75 17.38 8.84
C ALA A 103 9.14 18.10 10.13
N LEU A 104 8.73 17.54 11.26
CA LEU A 104 8.99 18.00 12.62
C LEU A 104 9.78 16.93 13.37
N ASP A 105 10.67 17.38 14.24
CA ASP A 105 11.43 16.51 15.14
C ASP A 105 10.62 16.14 16.39
N GLU A 106 9.82 17.09 16.90
CA GLU A 106 8.91 16.94 18.04
C GLU A 106 7.44 17.07 17.61
N ALA A 107 6.48 16.69 18.47
CA ALA A 107 5.03 16.81 18.23
C ALA A 107 4.48 16.12 16.95
N ARG A 108 5.22 15.15 16.40
CA ARG A 108 4.84 14.39 15.18
C ARG A 108 3.44 13.76 15.26
N LEU A 109 3.06 13.23 16.42
CA LEU A 109 1.74 12.61 16.63
C LEU A 109 0.61 13.64 16.56
N GLU A 110 0.81 14.83 17.13
CA GLU A 110 -0.17 15.92 17.10
C GLU A 110 -0.38 16.43 15.66
N GLN A 111 0.72 16.62 14.92
CA GLN A 111 0.66 16.98 13.51
C GLN A 111 -0.12 15.94 12.68
N LEU A 112 0.11 14.64 12.91
CA LEU A 112 -0.63 13.59 12.19
C LEU A 112 -2.10 13.54 12.58
N TYR A 113 -2.42 13.72 13.86
CA TYR A 113 -3.80 13.69 14.34
C TYR A 113 -4.67 14.77 13.68
N LEU A 114 -4.11 15.96 13.47
CA LEU A 114 -4.79 17.08 12.80
C LEU A 114 -5.08 16.81 11.30
N HIS A 115 -4.33 15.91 10.66
CA HIS A 115 -4.39 15.71 9.21
C HIS A 115 -4.73 14.27 8.77
N GLY A 116 -5.10 13.38 9.71
CA GLY A 116 -5.35 11.96 9.43
C GLY A 116 -6.42 11.73 8.36
N ALA A 117 -7.52 12.48 8.38
CA ALA A 117 -8.60 12.34 7.39
C ALA A 117 -8.17 12.71 5.96
N ALA A 118 -7.38 13.78 5.80
CA ALA A 118 -6.87 14.23 4.51
C ALA A 118 -5.92 13.23 3.85
N THR A 119 -5.33 12.34 4.65
CA THR A 119 -4.48 11.26 4.13
C THR A 119 -5.31 10.34 3.24
N LEU A 120 -6.49 9.89 3.67
CA LEU A 120 -7.31 8.95 2.90
C LEU A 120 -7.82 9.55 1.57
N GLU A 121 -8.05 10.87 1.51
CA GLU A 121 -8.52 11.55 0.28
C GLU A 121 -7.46 11.61 -0.84
N LEU A 122 -6.19 11.46 -0.48
CA LEU A 122 -5.05 11.52 -1.41
C LEU A 122 -4.49 10.14 -1.77
N THR A 123 -5.08 9.07 -1.23
CA THR A 123 -4.65 7.68 -1.38
C THR A 123 -5.73 6.79 -1.92
#